data_AF-A8XZ14-F1
#
_entry.id   AF-A8XZ14-F1
#
_cell.length_a   1.000
_cell.length_b   1.000
_cell.length_c   1.000
_cell.angle_alpha   90.00
_cell.angle_beta   90.00
_cell.angle_gamma   90.00
#
_symmetry.space_group_name_H-M   'P 1'
#
loop_
_entity.id
_entity.type
_entity.pdbx_description
1 polymer ?
#
loop_
_entity_poly.entity_id
_entity_poly.type
_entity_poly.pdbx_seq_one_letter_code
_entity_poly.pdbx_strand_id
1 'polypeptide(L)'
;MPLYIASFFLWHYMASILFAIVAITIERVCATLFMEDYESRSRRYIPIFLIIITNAITIPYSYFVLHNRLSLLLSYSQGVANGTFVFVGYFALWRINLYWRRKMSSTKPGDHDKYSLGRKFQIEENIRSLQLAKKLVIASLTYILFTLVILVFSTLQIVPQLNLIYVHYMDNCILLAAFVMSITLLFCSRSWRRKFKNDLPFVHNFLNTRVSQSNLLILLSNKDSETYFEQLKHAWA
;
A
#
# COMPACT_ATOMS: atom_id res chain seq x y z
N MET A 1 -5.16 35.81 4.56
CA MET A 1 -4.09 35.18 3.77
C MET A 1 -3.56 33.87 4.36
N PRO A 2 -3.06 33.80 5.61
CA PRO A 2 -2.50 32.54 6.13
C PRO A 2 -3.50 31.38 6.21
N LEU A 3 -4.74 31.66 6.65
CA LEU A 3 -5.83 30.66 6.68
C LEU A 3 -6.14 30.08 5.29
N TYR A 4 -6.20 30.94 4.27
CA TYR A 4 -6.48 30.51 2.90
C TYR A 4 -5.40 29.57 2.36
N ILE A 5 -4.13 29.92 2.58
CA ILE A 5 -2.98 29.09 2.17
C ILE A 5 -3.01 27.74 2.91
N ALA A 6 -3.27 27.76 4.22
CA ALA A 6 -3.38 26.54 5.02
C ALA A 6 -4.52 25.63 4.53
N SER A 7 -5.71 26.20 4.25
CA SER A 7 -6.84 25.45 3.70
C SER A 7 -6.53 24.86 2.33
N PHE A 8 -5.85 25.60 1.45
CA PHE A 8 -5.42 25.09 0.15
C PHE A 8 -4.49 23.88 0.28
N PHE A 9 -3.47 23.95 1.13
CA PHE A 9 -2.56 22.84 1.38
C PHE A 9 -3.26 21.63 2.00
N LEU A 10 -4.21 21.87 2.91
CA LEU A 10 -5.02 20.80 3.49
C LEU A 10 -5.81 20.04 2.42
N TRP A 11 -6.54 20.76 1.55
CA TRP A 11 -7.31 20.14 0.47
C TRP A 11 -6.42 19.45 -0.56
N HIS A 12 -5.28 20.05 -0.91
CA HIS A 12 -4.30 19.45 -1.81
C HIS A 12 -3.75 18.14 -1.23
N TYR A 13 -3.40 18.14 0.05
CA TYR A 13 -2.94 16.95 0.75
C TYR A 13 -3.99 15.83 0.76
N MET A 14 -5.26 16.15 1.06
CA MET A 14 -6.34 15.15 1.06
C MET A 14 -6.56 14.55 -0.32
N ALA A 15 -6.59 15.40 -1.36
CA ALA A 15 -6.69 14.93 -2.73
C ALA A 15 -5.48 14.07 -3.12
N SER A 16 -4.27 14.48 -2.75
CA SER A 16 -3.03 13.75 -3.04
C SER A 16 -3.02 12.36 -2.40
N ILE A 17 -3.54 12.17 -1.19
CA ILE A 17 -3.67 10.82 -0.60
C ILE A 17 -4.62 9.94 -1.43
N LEU A 18 -5.79 10.47 -1.81
CA LEU A 18 -6.79 9.71 -2.57
C LEU A 18 -6.26 9.27 -3.94
N PHE A 19 -5.59 10.18 -4.66
CA PHE A 19 -5.01 9.88 -5.97
C PHE A 19 -3.70 9.09 -5.88
N ALA A 20 -2.92 9.22 -4.80
CA ALA A 20 -1.68 8.45 -4.62
C ALA A 20 -1.94 6.94 -4.55
N ILE A 21 -3.03 6.49 -3.93
CA ILE A 21 -3.37 5.07 -3.86
C ILE A 21 -3.69 4.51 -5.26
N VAL A 22 -4.35 5.32 -6.11
CA VAL A 22 -4.59 5.00 -7.53
C VAL A 22 -3.26 4.92 -8.29
N ALA A 23 -2.39 5.91 -8.12
CA ALA A 23 -1.07 5.92 -8.74
C ALA A 23 -0.21 4.70 -8.35
N ILE A 24 -0.21 4.31 -7.07
CA ILE A 24 0.47 3.09 -6.60
C ILE A 24 -0.13 1.86 -7.27
N THR A 25 -1.46 1.79 -7.42
CA THR A 25 -2.09 0.65 -8.09
C THR A 25 -1.67 0.55 -9.57
N ILE A 26 -1.63 1.69 -10.27
CA ILE A 26 -1.15 1.76 -11.66
C ILE A 26 0.33 1.35 -11.75
N GLU A 27 1.17 1.82 -10.84
CA GLU A 27 2.59 1.41 -10.75
C GLU A 27 2.72 -0.11 -10.62
N ARG A 28 1.90 -0.74 -9.77
CA ARG A 28 1.88 -2.20 -9.60
C ARG A 28 1.38 -2.95 -10.83
N VAL A 29 0.43 -2.38 -11.58
CA VAL A 29 0.02 -2.92 -12.88
C VAL A 29 1.19 -2.87 -13.85
N CYS A 30 1.87 -1.73 -13.97
CA CYS A 30 3.05 -1.60 -14.81
C CYS A 30 4.16 -2.60 -14.40
N ALA A 31 4.43 -2.76 -13.10
CA ALA A 31 5.42 -3.72 -12.61
C ALA A 31 5.07 -5.17 -12.97
N THR A 32 3.78 -5.52 -12.96
CA THR A 32 3.31 -6.86 -13.36
C THR A 32 3.39 -7.07 -14.88
N LEU A 33 3.10 -6.04 -15.68
CA LEU A 33 3.19 -6.10 -17.15
C LEU A 33 4.64 -6.16 -17.65
N PHE A 34 5.52 -5.38 -17.04
CA PHE A 34 6.93 -5.27 -17.45
C PHE A 34 7.87 -6.21 -16.70
N MET A 35 7.33 -7.29 -16.14
CA MET A 35 8.06 -8.28 -15.35
C MET A 35 9.24 -8.88 -16.14
N GLU A 36 9.04 -9.21 -17.42
CA GLU A 36 10.06 -9.87 -18.25
C GLU A 36 11.38 -9.10 -18.34
N ASP A 37 11.32 -7.78 -18.41
CA ASP A 37 12.49 -6.90 -18.59
C ASP A 37 12.95 -6.23 -17.27
N TYR A 38 12.35 -6.58 -16.13
CA TYR A 38 12.50 -5.81 -14.89
C TYR A 38 13.94 -5.74 -14.39
N GLU A 39 14.74 -6.79 -14.60
CA GLU A 39 16.17 -6.84 -14.23
C GLU A 39 17.08 -6.04 -15.17
N SER A 40 16.65 -5.81 -16.41
CA SER A 40 17.50 -5.19 -17.44
C SER A 40 17.42 -3.66 -17.47
N ARG A 41 16.30 -3.07 -17.02
CA ARG A 41 16.07 -1.63 -17.07
C ARG A 41 15.44 -1.11 -15.80
N SER A 42 16.14 -0.18 -15.15
CA SER A 42 15.57 0.61 -14.05
C SER A 42 14.52 1.58 -14.59
N ARG A 43 13.25 1.40 -14.19
CA ARG A 43 12.11 2.21 -14.68
C ARG A 43 11.63 3.25 -13.66
N ARG A 44 12.56 3.98 -13.03
CA ARG A 44 12.23 5.05 -12.07
C ARG A 44 11.40 6.18 -12.66
N TYR A 45 11.39 6.34 -13.99
CA TYR A 45 10.57 7.32 -14.68
C TYR A 45 9.05 7.08 -14.49
N ILE A 46 8.61 5.82 -14.31
CA ILE A 46 7.19 5.49 -14.13
C ILE A 46 6.63 6.13 -12.84
N PRO A 47 7.19 5.88 -11.65
CA PRO A 47 6.70 6.52 -10.43
C PRO A 47 6.88 8.05 -10.45
N ILE A 48 7.96 8.57 -11.03
CA ILE A 48 8.16 10.03 -11.15
C ILE A 48 7.05 10.65 -12.01
N PHE A 49 6.74 10.05 -13.16
CA PHE A 49 5.67 10.51 -14.04
C PHE A 49 4.30 10.46 -13.35
N LEU A 50 4.02 9.38 -12.61
CA LEU A 50 2.77 9.25 -11.84
C LEU A 50 2.67 10.32 -10.74
N ILE A 51 3.75 10.66 -10.06
CA ILE A 51 3.78 11.74 -9.06
C ILE A 51 3.48 13.09 -9.72
N ILE A 52 4.08 13.39 -10.87
CA ILE A 52 3.84 14.63 -11.62
C ILE A 52 2.37 14.73 -12.02
N ILE A 53 1.80 13.66 -12.61
CA ILE A 53 0.37 13.62 -12.98
C ILE A 53 -0.52 13.79 -11.76
N THR A 54 -0.21 13.12 -10.66
CA THR A 54 -0.99 13.20 -9.43
C THR A 54 -1.06 14.64 -8.94
N ASN A 55 0.07 15.34 -8.89
CA ASN A 55 0.10 16.76 -8.50
C ASN A 55 -0.61 17.67 -9.51
N ALA A 56 -0.44 17.41 -10.82
CA ALA A 56 -1.13 18.16 -11.86
C ALA A 56 -2.66 18.05 -11.77
N ILE A 57 -3.19 16.95 -11.22
CA ILE A 57 -4.62 16.74 -10.96
C ILE A 57 -5.02 17.35 -9.61
N THR A 58 -4.23 17.14 -8.55
CA THR A 58 -4.64 17.48 -7.18
C THR A 58 -4.56 18.98 -6.87
N ILE A 59 -3.69 19.73 -7.55
CA ILE A 59 -3.60 21.20 -7.45
C ILE A 59 -4.87 21.91 -7.95
N PRO A 60 -5.37 21.65 -9.18
CA PRO A 60 -6.63 22.25 -9.62
C PRO A 60 -7.82 21.69 -8.84
N TYR A 61 -7.79 20.41 -8.45
CA TYR A 61 -8.84 19.82 -7.63
C TYR A 61 -9.00 20.55 -6.29
N SER A 62 -7.91 20.83 -5.56
CA SER A 62 -7.96 21.55 -4.29
C SER A 62 -8.44 23.00 -4.47
N TYR A 63 -8.07 23.66 -5.57
CA TYR A 63 -8.58 24.97 -5.92
C TYR A 63 -10.11 24.97 -6.10
N PHE A 64 -10.66 23.99 -6.83
CA PHE A 64 -12.10 23.89 -7.06
C PHE A 64 -12.89 23.56 -5.79
N VAL A 65 -12.36 22.68 -4.93
CA VAL A 65 -12.99 22.39 -3.63
C VAL A 65 -13.00 23.63 -2.74
N LEU A 66 -11.90 24.37 -2.66
CA LEU A 66 -11.79 25.57 -1.82
C LEU A 66 -12.77 26.68 -2.23
N HIS A 67 -13.05 26.81 -3.52
CA HIS A 67 -14.03 27.77 -4.05
C HIS A 67 -15.46 27.22 -4.08
N ASN A 68 -15.72 26.11 -3.40
CA ASN A 68 -17.01 25.43 -3.32
C ASN A 68 -17.65 25.14 -4.70
N ARG A 69 -16.80 24.97 -5.73
CA ARG A 69 -17.23 24.59 -7.10
C ARG A 69 -17.47 23.08 -7.19
N LEU A 70 -16.89 22.31 -6.29
CA LEU A 70 -17.12 20.88 -6.12
C LEU A 70 -17.89 20.66 -4.82
N SER A 71 -19.06 20.02 -4.92
CA SER A 71 -19.84 19.67 -3.74
C SER A 71 -19.13 18.60 -2.91
N LEU A 72 -19.39 18.60 -1.59
CA LEU A 72 -18.88 17.55 -0.70
C LEU A 72 -19.30 16.15 -1.17
N LEU A 73 -20.56 15.98 -1.60
CA LEU A 73 -21.06 14.71 -2.11
C LEU A 73 -20.24 14.22 -3.31
N LEU A 74 -19.91 15.11 -4.25
CA LEU A 74 -19.09 14.76 -5.41
C LEU A 74 -17.67 14.34 -4.98
N SER A 75 -17.08 15.05 -4.01
CA SER A 75 -15.74 14.72 -3.49
C SER A 75 -15.70 13.34 -2.82
N TYR A 76 -16.72 12.99 -2.04
CA TYR A 76 -16.85 11.66 -1.45
C TYR A 76 -17.12 10.59 -2.50
N SER A 77 -17.95 10.88 -3.51
CA SER A 77 -18.19 9.96 -4.63
C SER A 77 -16.91 9.62 -5.38
N GLN A 78 -16.02 10.60 -5.58
CA GLN A 78 -14.70 10.41 -6.16
C GLN A 78 -13.82 9.50 -5.28
N GLY A 79 -13.86 9.69 -3.96
CA GLY A 79 -13.16 8.81 -3.00
C GLY A 79 -13.62 7.36 -3.09
N VAL A 80 -14.93 7.11 -3.18
CA VAL A 80 -15.51 5.77 -3.37
C VAL A 80 -15.13 5.18 -4.73
N ALA A 81 -15.13 5.99 -5.80
CA ALA A 81 -14.71 5.56 -7.13
C ALA A 81 -13.23 5.13 -7.13
N ASN A 82 -12.35 5.94 -6.54
CA ASN A 82 -10.93 5.60 -6.38
C ASN A 82 -10.73 4.32 -5.56
N GLY A 83 -11.43 4.19 -4.42
CA GLY A 83 -11.39 2.98 -3.59
C GLY A 83 -11.83 1.73 -4.36
N THR A 84 -12.88 1.84 -5.15
CA THR A 84 -13.39 0.75 -6.01
C THR A 84 -12.38 0.38 -7.09
N PHE A 85 -11.79 1.36 -7.76
CA PHE A 85 -10.73 1.14 -8.75
C PHE A 85 -9.54 0.39 -8.15
N VAL A 86 -9.08 0.81 -6.96
CA VAL A 86 -7.98 0.17 -6.23
C VAL A 86 -8.33 -1.27 -5.86
N PHE A 87 -9.56 -1.53 -5.39
CA PHE A 87 -10.01 -2.87 -5.05
C PHE A 87 -10.03 -3.81 -6.25
N VAL A 88 -10.61 -3.36 -7.37
CA VAL A 88 -10.66 -4.12 -8.63
C VAL A 88 -9.26 -4.34 -9.17
N GLY A 89 -8.42 -3.30 -9.18
CA GLY A 89 -7.02 -3.38 -9.60
C GLY A 89 -6.22 -4.38 -8.78
N TYR A 90 -6.36 -4.35 -7.44
CA TYR A 90 -5.76 -5.33 -6.55
C TYR A 90 -6.21 -6.76 -6.89
N PHE A 91 -7.53 -6.98 -7.06
CA PHE A 91 -8.06 -8.31 -7.36
C PHE A 91 -7.56 -8.82 -8.72
N ALA A 92 -7.55 -7.97 -9.75
CA ALA A 92 -7.01 -8.30 -11.06
C ALA A 92 -5.53 -8.67 -10.99
N LEU A 93 -4.70 -7.86 -10.31
CA LEU A 93 -3.28 -8.14 -10.11
C LEU A 93 -3.06 -9.45 -9.37
N TRP A 94 -3.85 -9.72 -8.34
CA TRP A 94 -3.80 -10.98 -7.60
C TRP A 94 -4.10 -12.18 -8.50
N ARG A 95 -5.14 -12.10 -9.33
CA ARG A 95 -5.53 -13.16 -10.26
C ARG A 95 -4.46 -13.40 -11.32
N ILE A 96 -3.91 -12.33 -11.91
CA ILE A 96 -2.85 -12.40 -12.92
C ILE A 96 -1.59 -13.06 -12.34
N ASN A 97 -1.11 -12.60 -11.18
CA ASN A 97 0.09 -13.16 -10.56
C ASN A 97 -0.09 -14.64 -10.15
N LEU A 98 -1.27 -15.02 -9.64
CA LEU A 98 -1.59 -16.42 -9.36
C LEU A 98 -1.68 -17.29 -10.62
N TYR A 99 -2.25 -16.76 -11.71
CA TYR A 99 -2.30 -17.46 -12.99
C TYR A 99 -0.89 -17.78 -13.49
N TRP A 100 0.02 -16.80 -13.49
CA TRP A 100 1.41 -17.01 -13.90
C TRP A 100 2.15 -18.00 -12.99
N ARG A 101 1.94 -17.93 -11.67
CA ARG A 101 2.49 -18.93 -10.72
C ARG A 101 2.04 -20.35 -11.02
N ARG A 102 0.75 -20.55 -11.30
CA ARG A 102 0.20 -21.87 -11.65
C ARG A 102 0.71 -22.35 -13.00
N LYS A 103 0.77 -21.46 -14.01
CA LYS A 103 1.26 -21.79 -15.35
C LYS A 103 2.71 -22.29 -15.30
N MET A 104 3.58 -21.63 -14.53
CA MET A 104 4.96 -22.09 -14.32
C MET A 104 5.02 -23.44 -13.59
N SER A 105 4.21 -23.64 -12.56
CA SER A 105 4.17 -24.91 -11.82
C SER A 105 3.61 -26.09 -12.62
N SER A 106 2.79 -25.82 -13.63
CA SER A 106 2.17 -26.84 -14.50
C SER A 106 3.00 -27.12 -15.77
N THR A 107 4.08 -26.38 -16.00
CA THR A 107 4.96 -26.59 -17.16
C THR A 107 5.85 -27.81 -16.89
N LYS A 108 5.97 -28.70 -17.88
CA LYS A 108 6.70 -29.97 -17.74
C LYS A 108 8.19 -29.74 -17.43
N PRO A 109 8.87 -30.67 -16.72
CA PRO A 109 10.27 -30.54 -16.33
C PRO A 109 11.27 -30.29 -17.46
N GLY A 110 10.94 -30.66 -18.70
CA GLY A 110 11.78 -30.45 -19.89
C GLY A 110 11.51 -29.17 -20.68
N ASP A 111 10.49 -28.37 -20.32
CA ASP A 111 10.16 -27.08 -20.96
C ASP A 111 10.52 -25.90 -20.01
N HIS A 112 11.37 -26.17 -19.01
CA HIS A 112 11.84 -25.17 -18.04
C HIS A 112 12.74 -24.08 -18.67
N ASP A 113 13.32 -24.33 -19.85
CA ASP A 113 14.08 -23.34 -20.62
C ASP A 113 13.22 -22.14 -21.08
N LYS A 114 11.89 -22.28 -21.08
CA LYS A 114 10.97 -21.19 -21.45
C LYS A 114 10.83 -20.12 -20.37
N TYR A 115 11.21 -20.41 -19.12
CA TYR A 115 11.01 -19.51 -17.98
C TYR A 115 12.30 -19.29 -17.21
N SER A 116 12.90 -18.10 -17.36
CA SER A 116 14.07 -17.68 -16.58
C SER A 116 13.80 -17.74 -15.08
N LEU A 117 14.80 -18.18 -14.32
CA LEU A 117 14.81 -18.20 -12.86
C LEU A 117 14.41 -16.83 -12.27
N GLY A 118 14.85 -15.73 -12.90
CA GLY A 118 14.49 -14.37 -12.51
C GLY A 118 12.98 -14.10 -12.54
N ARG A 119 12.28 -14.60 -13.57
CA ARG A 119 10.82 -14.44 -13.69
C ARG A 119 10.07 -15.15 -12.56
N LYS A 120 10.55 -16.31 -12.12
CA LYS A 120 9.97 -17.05 -10.99
C LYS A 120 10.14 -16.27 -9.68
N PHE A 121 11.34 -15.72 -9.44
CA PHE A 121 11.61 -14.88 -8.27
C PHE A 121 10.72 -13.64 -8.25
N GLN A 122 10.59 -12.95 -9.38
CA GLN A 122 9.77 -11.75 -9.50
C GLN A 122 8.28 -12.01 -9.26
N ILE A 123 7.73 -13.13 -9.75
CA ILE A 123 6.33 -13.48 -9.49
C ILE A 123 6.09 -13.73 -8.00
N GLU A 124 6.99 -14.46 -7.34
CA GLU A 124 6.86 -14.75 -5.91
C GLU A 124 7.03 -13.47 -5.06
N GLU A 125 7.94 -12.58 -5.45
CA GLU A 125 8.09 -11.26 -4.82
C GLU A 125 6.84 -10.38 -5.02
N ASN A 126 6.29 -10.33 -6.24
CA ASN A 126 5.05 -9.60 -6.54
C ASN A 126 3.87 -10.14 -5.73
N ILE A 127 3.72 -11.46 -5.59
CA ILE A 127 2.68 -12.06 -4.75
C ILE A 127 2.87 -11.68 -3.28
N ARG A 128 4.10 -11.73 -2.76
CA ARG A 128 4.40 -11.30 -1.39
C ARG A 128 4.09 -9.83 -1.18
N SER A 129 4.42 -8.97 -2.14
CA SER A 129 4.09 -7.55 -2.13
C SER A 129 2.57 -7.32 -2.12
N LEU A 130 1.83 -8.04 -2.96
CA LEU A 130 0.36 -7.98 -2.99
C LEU A 130 -0.27 -8.48 -1.67
N GLN A 131 0.29 -9.50 -1.01
CA GLN A 131 -0.21 -9.92 0.31
C GLN A 131 -0.08 -8.81 1.37
N LEU A 132 0.96 -7.99 1.30
CA LEU A 132 1.11 -6.80 2.15
C LEU A 132 0.09 -5.73 1.75
N ALA A 133 -0.05 -5.47 0.46
CA ALA A 133 -1.02 -4.53 -0.09
C ALA A 133 -2.47 -4.89 0.26
N LYS A 134 -2.82 -6.19 0.35
CA LYS A 134 -4.15 -6.67 0.73
C LYS A 134 -4.66 -6.04 2.01
N LYS A 135 -3.80 -6.00 3.04
CA LYS A 135 -4.16 -5.45 4.35
C LYS A 135 -4.40 -3.94 4.28
N LEU A 136 -3.59 -3.23 3.48
CA LEU A 136 -3.76 -1.81 3.21
C LEU A 136 -5.07 -1.52 2.48
N VAL A 137 -5.37 -2.28 1.43
CA VAL A 137 -6.61 -2.15 0.66
C VAL A 137 -7.82 -2.38 1.57
N ILE A 138 -7.84 -3.46 2.35
CA ILE A 138 -8.93 -3.75 3.28
C ILE A 138 -9.10 -2.61 4.31
N ALA A 139 -8.01 -2.17 4.94
CA ALA A 139 -8.08 -1.07 5.91
C ALA A 139 -8.60 0.23 5.29
N SER A 140 -8.14 0.58 4.08
CA SER A 140 -8.58 1.78 3.37
C SER A 140 -10.08 1.71 2.99
N LEU A 141 -10.56 0.56 2.52
CA LEU A 141 -11.97 0.37 2.19
C LEU A 141 -12.86 0.43 3.42
N THR A 142 -12.46 -0.21 4.52
CA THR A 142 -13.19 -0.13 5.79
C THR A 142 -13.26 1.31 6.29
N TYR A 143 -12.17 2.07 6.15
CA TYR A 143 -12.12 3.48 6.53
C TYR A 143 -13.05 4.37 5.69
N ILE A 144 -13.02 4.19 4.36
CA ILE A 144 -13.93 4.90 3.43
C ILE A 144 -15.38 4.52 3.71
N LEU A 145 -15.69 3.24 3.94
CA LEU A 145 -17.04 2.80 4.25
C LEU A 145 -17.55 3.41 5.55
N PHE A 146 -16.73 3.40 6.60
CA PHE A 146 -17.09 3.97 7.90
C PHE A 146 -17.35 5.47 7.83
N THR A 147 -16.49 6.22 7.14
CA THR A 147 -16.70 7.65 6.89
C THR A 147 -17.92 7.91 6.00
N LEU A 148 -18.20 7.07 5.00
CA LEU A 148 -19.40 7.19 4.18
C LEU A 148 -20.69 7.01 5.00
N VAL A 149 -20.73 6.02 5.90
CA VAL A 149 -21.89 5.78 6.78
C VAL A 149 -22.19 7.03 7.60
N ILE A 150 -21.18 7.62 8.24
CA ILE A 150 -21.36 8.83 9.05
C ILE A 150 -21.85 10.00 8.18
N LEU A 151 -21.42 10.06 6.91
CA LEU A 151 -21.82 11.13 5.99
C LEU A 151 -23.29 11.03 5.66
N VAL A 152 -23.76 9.81 5.40
CA VAL A 152 -25.18 9.53 5.15
C VAL A 152 -26.03 9.88 6.37
N PHE A 153 -25.58 9.50 7.57
CA PHE A 153 -26.29 9.83 8.82
C PHE A 153 -26.39 11.35 9.04
N SER A 154 -25.31 12.09 8.77
CA SER A 154 -25.30 13.55 8.85
C SER A 154 -26.17 14.20 7.76
N THR A 155 -26.10 13.72 6.52
CA THR A 155 -26.83 14.31 5.39
C THR A 155 -28.33 14.08 5.49
N LEU A 156 -28.75 12.89 5.93
CA LEU A 156 -30.16 12.53 6.11
C LEU A 156 -30.76 13.02 7.43
N GLN A 157 -29.96 13.66 8.30
CA GLN A 157 -30.39 14.15 9.61
C GLN A 157 -31.10 13.08 10.44
N ILE A 158 -30.60 11.83 10.42
CA ILE A 158 -31.24 10.69 11.10
C ILE A 158 -31.42 10.96 12.60
N VAL A 159 -30.41 11.59 13.22
CA VAL A 159 -30.47 12.09 14.60
C VAL A 159 -30.04 13.56 14.61
N PRO A 160 -30.97 14.51 14.46
CA PRO A 160 -30.64 15.94 14.32
C PRO A 160 -29.87 16.51 15.51
N GLN A 161 -30.14 15.98 16.71
CA GLN A 161 -29.49 16.38 17.97
C GLN A 161 -27.98 16.15 17.97
N LEU A 162 -27.48 15.21 17.16
CA LEU A 162 -26.07 14.85 17.07
C LEU A 162 -25.37 15.49 15.86
N ASN A 163 -26.03 16.39 15.12
CA ASN A 163 -25.47 16.94 13.88
C ASN A 163 -24.12 17.63 14.09
N LEU A 164 -23.98 18.40 15.17
CA LEU A 164 -22.71 19.04 15.55
C LEU A 164 -21.61 18.00 15.79
N ILE A 165 -21.95 16.88 16.46
CA ILE A 165 -21.02 15.80 16.74
C ILE A 165 -20.59 15.11 15.44
N TYR A 166 -21.53 14.89 14.50
CA TYR A 166 -21.21 14.29 13.20
C TYR A 166 -20.25 15.17 12.39
N VAL A 167 -20.46 16.49 12.35
CA VAL A 167 -19.56 17.41 11.65
C VAL A 167 -18.16 17.39 12.26
N HIS A 168 -18.04 17.51 13.59
CA HIS A 168 -16.73 17.44 14.25
C HIS A 168 -16.04 16.09 14.04
N TYR A 169 -16.80 15.00 14.06
CA TYR A 169 -16.25 13.67 13.82
C TYR A 169 -15.73 13.54 12.38
N MET A 170 -16.43 14.13 11.41
CA MET A 170 -15.98 14.16 10.01
C MET A 170 -14.70 14.92 9.80
N ASP A 171 -14.57 16.11 10.39
CA ASP A 171 -13.35 16.91 10.30
C ASP A 171 -12.16 16.14 10.88
N ASN A 172 -12.36 15.46 12.02
CA ASN A 172 -11.34 14.62 12.63
C ASN A 172 -10.98 13.40 11.77
N CYS A 173 -11.97 12.76 11.13
CA CYS A 173 -11.70 11.66 10.21
C CYS A 173 -10.82 12.14 9.07
N ILE A 174 -11.23 13.20 8.38
CA ILE A 174 -10.47 13.76 7.26
C ILE A 174 -9.01 14.02 7.66
N LEU A 175 -8.78 14.66 8.82
CA LEU A 175 -7.43 14.93 9.32
C LEU A 175 -6.63 13.67 9.72
N LEU A 176 -7.29 12.68 10.32
CA LEU A 176 -6.64 11.45 10.82
C LEU A 176 -6.40 10.40 9.73
N ALA A 177 -6.98 10.54 8.54
CA ALA A 177 -6.91 9.55 7.47
C ALA A 177 -5.47 9.10 7.18
N ALA A 178 -4.53 10.04 7.06
CA ALA A 178 -3.14 9.70 6.79
C ALA A 178 -2.41 9.05 7.96
N PHE A 179 -2.77 9.44 9.18
CA PHE A 179 -2.24 8.80 10.39
C PHE A 179 -2.68 7.34 10.43
N VAL A 180 -3.97 7.08 10.22
CA VAL A 180 -4.53 5.72 10.14
C VAL A 180 -3.86 4.89 9.05
N MET A 181 -3.66 5.47 7.86
CA MET A 181 -3.00 4.79 6.73
C MET A 181 -1.52 4.51 7.02
N SER A 182 -0.78 5.45 7.61
CA SER A 182 0.63 5.30 7.96
C SER A 182 0.84 4.24 9.03
N ILE A 183 -0.01 4.23 10.06
CA ILE A 183 -0.02 3.18 11.08
C ILE A 183 -0.32 1.83 10.44
N THR A 184 -1.34 1.75 9.59
CA THR A 184 -1.68 0.53 8.86
C THR A 184 -0.50 0.00 8.06
N LEU A 185 0.19 0.85 7.30
CA LEU A 185 1.38 0.52 6.52
C LEU A 185 2.49 -0.10 7.39
N LEU A 186 2.75 0.51 8.54
CA LEU A 186 3.75 0.04 9.51
C LEU A 186 3.43 -1.37 10.03
N PHE A 187 2.14 -1.65 10.31
CA PHE A 187 1.69 -2.95 10.81
C PHE A 187 1.52 -4.01 9.71
N CYS A 188 1.40 -3.61 8.43
CA CYS A 188 1.27 -4.52 7.31
C CYS A 188 2.54 -5.34 7.08
N SER A 189 3.70 -4.68 7.12
CA SER A 189 5.01 -5.33 7.00
C SER A 189 5.47 -5.90 8.33
N ARG A 190 5.62 -7.22 8.41
CA ARG A 190 6.16 -7.88 9.62
C ARG A 190 7.56 -7.36 9.96
N SER A 191 8.37 -7.08 8.94
CA SER A 191 9.72 -6.55 9.10
C SER A 191 9.70 -5.14 9.71
N TRP A 192 8.82 -4.26 9.21
CA TRP A 192 8.71 -2.89 9.71
C TRP A 192 8.09 -2.84 11.10
N ARG A 193 7.03 -3.62 11.35
CA ARG A 193 6.44 -3.76 12.68
C ARG A 193 7.47 -4.24 13.71
N ARG A 194 8.30 -5.22 13.35
CA ARG A 194 9.31 -5.78 14.25
C ARG A 194 10.42 -4.77 14.52
N LYS A 195 10.93 -4.11 13.47
CA LYS A 195 11.94 -3.05 13.61
C LYS A 195 11.41 -1.90 14.47
N PHE A 196 10.22 -1.39 14.17
CA PHE A 196 9.57 -0.35 14.97
C PHE A 196 9.38 -0.73 16.44
N LYS A 197 8.94 -1.97 16.72
CA LYS A 197 8.81 -2.47 18.10
C LYS A 197 10.14 -2.61 18.84
N ASN A 198 11.20 -2.98 18.13
CA ASN A 198 12.52 -3.19 18.72
C ASN A 198 13.25 -1.86 18.96
N ASP A 199 13.02 -0.87 18.10
CA ASP A 199 13.62 0.47 18.16
C ASP A 199 12.81 1.43 19.07
N LEU A 200 11.64 1.02 19.56
CA LEU A 200 10.85 1.75 20.56
C LEU A 200 11.49 1.61 21.94
N PRO A 201 11.96 2.71 22.56
CA PRO A 201 12.72 2.66 23.81
C PRO A 201 11.94 2.04 24.98
N PHE A 202 10.60 2.18 24.97
CA PHE A 202 9.73 1.62 26.00
C PHE A 202 9.50 0.10 25.91
N VAL A 203 9.66 -0.50 24.72
CA VAL A 203 9.37 -1.93 24.48
C VAL A 203 10.65 -2.77 24.54
N HIS A 204 11.81 -2.15 24.29
CA HIS A 204 13.12 -2.79 24.35
C HIS A 204 13.39 -3.50 25.70
N ASN A 205 13.00 -2.86 26.81
CA ASN A 205 13.23 -3.40 28.16
C ASN A 205 12.37 -4.64 28.49
N PHE A 206 11.23 -4.84 27.83
CA PHE A 206 10.35 -6.00 28.07
C PHE A 206 10.66 -7.22 27.19
N LEU A 207 11.32 -7.02 26.05
CA LEU A 207 11.61 -8.10 25.08
C LEU A 207 13.00 -8.74 25.25
N ASN A 208 13.93 -8.07 25.93
CA ASN A 208 15.33 -8.53 26.04
C ASN A 208 15.49 -9.88 26.76
N THR A 209 14.53 -10.29 27.60
CA THR A 209 14.58 -11.62 28.25
C THR A 209 14.34 -12.78 27.28
N ARG A 210 13.76 -12.55 26.09
CA ARG A 210 13.48 -13.60 25.08
C ARG A 210 14.39 -13.60 23.85
N VAL A 211 15.04 -12.47 23.51
CA VAL A 211 15.80 -12.30 22.25
C VAL A 211 17.17 -12.99 22.24
N SER A 212 17.76 -13.25 23.43
CA SER A 212 19.05 -13.96 23.53
C SER A 212 18.99 -15.37 22.91
N GLN A 213 17.88 -16.07 23.05
CA GLN A 213 17.70 -17.43 22.49
C GLN A 213 17.48 -17.45 20.97
N SER A 214 16.82 -16.43 20.39
CA SER A 214 16.54 -16.40 18.95
C SER A 214 17.75 -16.02 18.11
N ASN A 215 18.62 -15.16 18.63
CA ASN A 215 19.83 -14.73 17.91
C ASN A 215 20.83 -15.89 17.77
N LEU A 216 20.91 -16.78 18.77
CA LEU A 216 21.72 -18.00 18.69
C LEU A 216 21.23 -18.95 17.58
N LEU A 217 19.90 -19.08 17.44
CA LEU A 217 19.26 -19.98 16.47
C LEU A 217 19.37 -19.44 15.03
N ILE A 218 19.32 -18.11 14.85
CA ILE A 218 19.57 -17.45 13.56
C ILE A 218 21.05 -17.55 13.17
N LEU A 219 21.97 -17.42 14.13
CA LEU A 219 23.40 -17.58 13.88
C LEU A 219 23.75 -19.01 13.44
N LEU A 220 23.14 -20.01 14.09
CA LEU A 220 23.27 -21.42 13.71
C LEU A 220 22.68 -21.69 12.30
N SER A 221 21.49 -21.17 12.02
CA SER A 221 20.84 -21.35 10.71
C SER A 221 21.58 -20.66 9.55
N ASN A 222 22.21 -19.51 9.80
CA ASN A 222 23.04 -18.84 8.79
C ASN A 222 24.34 -19.62 8.54
N LYS A 223 24.94 -20.20 9.58
CA LYS A 223 26.13 -21.04 9.47
C LYS A 223 25.83 -22.32 8.67
N ASP A 224 24.66 -22.92 8.88
CA ASP A 224 24.19 -24.07 8.09
C ASP A 224 23.97 -23.67 6.62
N SER A 225 23.37 -22.49 6.37
CA SER A 225 23.15 -22.00 5.01
C SER A 225 24.45 -21.71 4.26
N GLU A 226 25.44 -21.10 4.92
CA GLU A 226 26.79 -20.90 4.35
C GLU A 226 27.48 -22.23 4.03
N THR A 227 27.30 -23.23 4.89
CA THR A 227 27.84 -24.58 4.66
C THR A 227 27.18 -25.24 3.44
N TYR A 228 25.89 -25.04 3.21
CA TYR A 228 25.19 -25.49 2.00
C TYR A 228 25.70 -24.79 0.74
N PHE A 229 25.95 -23.48 0.78
CA PHE A 229 26.48 -22.73 -0.38
C PHE A 229 27.92 -23.12 -0.71
N GLU A 230 28.76 -23.40 0.30
CA GLU A 230 30.11 -23.94 0.14
C GLU A 230 30.10 -25.33 -0.50
N GLN A 231 29.23 -26.24 -0.03
CA GLN A 231 29.07 -27.57 -0.62
C GLN A 231 28.59 -27.51 -2.07
N LEU A 232 27.68 -26.57 -2.39
CA LEU A 232 27.21 -26.34 -3.75
C LEU A 232 28.34 -25.85 -4.67
N LYS A 233 29.22 -24.98 -4.15
CA LYS A 233 30.39 -24.48 -4.87
C LYS A 233 31.41 -25.57 -5.16
N HIS A 234 31.58 -26.52 -4.23
CA HIS A 234 32.45 -27.69 -4.40
C HIS A 234 31.86 -28.77 -5.32
N ALA A 235 30.53 -28.90 -5.40
CA ALA A 235 29.88 -29.86 -6.30
C ALA A 235 29.85 -29.42 -7.77
N TRP A 236 30.17 -28.15 -8.03
CA TRP A 236 30.20 -27.53 -9.37
C TRP A 236 31.63 -27.24 -9.87
N ALA A 237 32.66 -27.66 -9.12
CA ALA A 237 34.07 -27.63 -9.52
C ALA A 237 34.53 -29.05 -9.88
#